data_AF-A0A5C5YQK9-F1
#
_entry.id   AF-A0A5C5YQK9-F1
#
_cell.length_a   1.000
_cell.length_b   1.000
_cell.length_c   1.000
_cell.angle_alpha   90.00
_cell.angle_beta   90.00
_cell.angle_gamma   90.00
#
_symmetry.space_group_name_H-M   'P 1'
#
loop_
_entity.id
_entity.type
_entity.pdbx_description
1 polymer ?
#
loop_
_entity_poly.entity_id
_entity_poly.type
_entity_poly.pdbx_seq_one_letter_code
_entity_poly.pdbx_strand_id
1 'polypeptide(L)'
;MNERTNLYRKLAYAVAIAVVLFPLSILGSPSTGAKDSGGRLAEFRANNGLAQANLGDIDPASETIKLATLGLRGVAVNALWHKANQYKMKEDWGNLTATLEQLSKLQPNFITFWKYQAWNLTYNVSVEFDDYRDRYYYVRRGINFLKEGEAYNRDNPQILWELGWFIGQKIGRADEKEQYRRLFRTDETFHPEDRALEDRDNWLVSKEWYEKGERAAESRGIGRKSPIVFYSSAPKSQMNYAEAIETEGRFDRGLPAWRRAGEEWNNFGNLPIEHSTGTILQLNEEEELKEQVAEAREELLEIAPAVTGPLLDELEAKITPEQREAYETPIDQRSPEQYQMAMQVEQLRNPPPPELADLIATERPELRATAMRQLEKIQQLVDRQRKTKNYKSTANFDYWKLRCEFEQSADAISARRLCYQGRQAMVQDADPLAAKELYQQGLAKWRDVLDAYPELQDVDGTTGDDIMEFVKEYSVVLDKIDEEIPDDFPLWGVIENFDSEMDFEEELSQHRRRMSGEADPAAPEAASDDSAADEAGPAEAALEEATSDKAASGEATTDESMTESDASENESQPKEPSAAEADGKPSVDEALDEVLDEPAETAASDEE
;
A
#
# COMPACT_ATOMS: atom_id res chain seq x y z
N MET A 1 68.43 15.38 36.31
CA MET A 1 67.67 15.24 35.04
C MET A 1 68.24 16.24 34.05
N ASN A 2 68.87 15.79 32.96
CA ASN A 2 69.57 16.69 32.02
C ASN A 2 68.56 17.45 31.16
N GLU A 3 68.65 18.79 31.11
CA GLU A 3 67.77 19.64 30.29
C GLU A 3 67.80 19.27 28.80
N ARG A 4 68.96 18.80 28.31
CA ARG A 4 69.12 18.29 26.94
C ARG A 4 68.22 17.08 26.67
N THR A 5 68.08 16.16 27.62
CA THR A 5 67.22 14.97 27.48
C THR A 5 65.74 15.35 27.42
N ASN A 6 65.33 16.40 28.15
CA ASN A 6 63.96 16.92 28.09
C ASN A 6 63.69 17.60 26.73
N LEU A 7 64.65 18.39 26.23
CA LEU A 7 64.58 19.00 24.90
C LEU A 7 64.46 17.95 23.78
N TYR A 8 65.27 16.88 23.83
CA TYR A 8 65.21 15.81 22.84
C TYR A 8 63.89 15.04 22.88
N ARG A 9 63.31 14.80 24.06
CA ARG A 9 61.98 14.19 24.17
C ARG A 9 60.87 15.08 23.59
N LYS A 10 60.91 16.38 23.87
CA LYS A 10 59.96 17.36 23.29
C LYS A 10 60.09 17.45 21.77
N LEU A 11 61.32 17.45 21.24
CA LEU A 11 61.58 17.40 19.80
C LEU A 11 61.09 16.07 19.18
N ALA A 12 61.34 14.94 19.83
CA ALA A 12 60.86 13.64 19.37
C ALA A 12 59.32 13.60 19.35
N TYR A 13 58.64 14.12 20.37
CA TYR A 13 57.18 14.23 20.38
C TYR A 13 56.67 15.18 19.30
N ALA A 14 57.31 16.33 19.07
CA ALA A 14 56.93 17.26 18.01
C ALA A 14 57.06 16.61 16.61
N VAL A 15 58.14 15.88 16.37
CA VAL A 15 58.34 15.12 15.13
C VAL A 15 57.30 14.00 15.01
N ALA A 16 57.04 13.23 16.06
CA ALA A 16 56.03 12.18 16.04
C ALA A 16 54.62 12.74 15.77
N ILE A 17 54.26 13.85 16.42
CA ILE A 17 53.01 14.57 16.17
C ILE A 17 52.94 15.04 14.71
N ALA A 18 54.01 15.63 14.16
CA ALA A 18 54.03 16.06 12.76
C ALA A 18 53.91 14.88 11.77
N VAL A 19 54.58 13.75 12.06
CA VAL A 19 54.50 12.52 11.26
C VAL A 19 53.09 11.92 11.27
N VAL A 20 52.33 12.08 12.35
CA VAL A 20 50.93 11.64 12.45
C VAL A 20 49.96 12.66 11.82
N LEU A 21 50.14 13.96 12.10
CA LEU A 21 49.25 15.01 11.62
C LEU A 21 49.35 15.25 10.12
N PHE A 22 50.53 15.07 9.50
CA PHE A 22 50.72 15.33 8.08
C PHE A 22 49.91 14.38 7.18
N PRO A 23 49.95 13.04 7.35
CA PRO A 23 49.06 12.11 6.64
C PRO A 23 47.59 12.35 6.96
N LEU A 24 47.25 12.61 8.23
CA LEU A 24 45.87 12.90 8.63
C LEU A 24 45.33 14.18 7.97
N SER A 25 46.17 15.19 7.78
CA SER A 25 45.79 16.42 7.08
C SER A 25 45.60 16.18 5.58
N ILE A 26 46.40 15.33 4.94
CA ILE A 26 46.25 14.99 3.51
C ILE A 26 45.02 14.13 3.27
N LEU A 27 44.71 13.21 4.19
CA LEU A 27 43.56 12.33 4.07
C LEU A 27 42.26 13.03 4.46
N GLY A 28 42.26 13.79 5.55
CA GLY A 28 41.05 14.20 6.27
C GLY A 28 40.78 15.70 6.36
N SER A 29 41.55 16.57 5.69
CA SER A 29 41.20 18.00 5.68
C SER A 29 39.83 18.21 5.01
N PRO A 30 38.92 19.00 5.63
CA PRO A 30 37.62 19.28 5.06
C PRO A 30 37.77 20.14 3.79
N SER A 31 36.85 19.97 2.84
CA SER A 31 36.75 20.91 1.72
C SER A 31 36.21 22.25 2.24
N THR A 32 36.82 23.35 1.78
CA THR A 32 36.40 24.72 2.14
C THR A 32 35.60 25.42 1.03
N GLY A 33 35.10 24.65 0.05
CA GLY A 33 34.26 25.11 -1.06
C GLY A 33 34.90 24.93 -2.44
N ALA A 34 34.34 25.60 -3.46
CA ALA A 34 34.63 25.37 -4.88
C ALA A 34 36.09 25.58 -5.34
N LYS A 35 36.96 26.13 -4.49
CA LYS A 35 38.40 26.35 -4.79
C LYS A 35 39.34 25.38 -4.08
N ASP A 36 38.83 24.59 -3.13
CA ASP A 36 39.64 23.67 -2.33
C ASP A 36 38.86 22.37 -2.08
N SER A 37 39.27 21.32 -2.80
CA SER A 37 38.67 19.98 -2.70
C SER A 37 38.89 19.31 -1.35
N GLY A 38 39.72 19.88 -0.47
CA GLY A 38 40.12 19.26 0.79
C GLY A 38 41.04 18.06 0.57
N GLY A 39 41.10 17.17 1.57
CA GLY A 39 41.89 15.95 1.52
C GLY A 39 41.24 14.85 0.67
N ARG A 40 41.94 13.73 0.48
CA ARG A 40 41.46 12.61 -0.37
C ARG A 40 40.08 12.08 0.02
N LEU A 41 39.72 12.10 1.31
CA LEU A 41 38.38 11.68 1.76
C LEU A 41 37.28 12.67 1.34
N ALA A 42 37.57 13.97 1.33
CA ALA A 42 36.61 14.98 0.88
C ALA A 42 36.37 14.85 -0.63
N GLU A 43 37.43 14.63 -1.40
CA GLU A 43 37.36 14.36 -2.84
C GLU A 43 36.60 13.05 -3.15
N PHE A 44 36.88 11.96 -2.43
CA PHE A 44 36.16 10.70 -2.60
C PHE A 44 34.67 10.85 -2.28
N ARG A 45 34.32 11.58 -1.20
CA ARG A 45 32.92 11.91 -0.90
C ARG A 45 32.29 12.73 -2.01
N ALA A 46 33.00 13.69 -2.59
CA ALA A 46 32.48 14.54 -3.66
C ALA A 46 32.18 13.74 -4.92
N ASN A 47 33.10 12.85 -5.30
CA ASN A 47 32.94 11.98 -6.47
C ASN A 47 31.82 10.94 -6.30
N ASN A 48 31.49 10.56 -5.07
CA ASN A 48 30.41 9.62 -4.76
C ASN A 48 29.09 10.31 -4.33
N GLY A 49 28.98 11.63 -4.49
CA GLY A 49 27.76 12.37 -4.09
C GLY A 49 27.50 12.42 -2.58
N LEU A 50 28.49 12.06 -1.75
CA LEU A 50 28.45 12.08 -0.28
C LEU A 50 29.04 13.37 0.31
N ALA A 51 29.61 14.25 -0.52
CA ALA A 51 30.14 15.53 -0.04
C ALA A 51 29.03 16.57 0.03
N GLN A 52 28.85 17.11 1.24
CA GLN A 52 28.05 18.30 1.51
C GLN A 52 28.59 19.58 0.80
N ALA A 53 29.76 19.52 0.14
CA ALA A 53 30.51 20.69 -0.31
C ALA A 53 30.24 21.15 -1.76
N ASN A 54 29.51 20.39 -2.58
CA ASN A 54 29.58 20.60 -4.03
C ASN A 54 28.67 21.68 -4.63
N LEU A 55 27.65 22.22 -3.94
CA LEU A 55 26.79 23.26 -4.54
C LEU A 55 26.18 24.25 -3.53
N GLY A 56 27.00 25.11 -2.92
CA GLY A 56 26.54 26.37 -2.30
C GLY A 56 26.06 26.28 -0.83
N ASP A 57 25.66 25.10 -0.36
CA ASP A 57 25.22 24.88 1.01
C ASP A 57 26.24 24.01 1.77
N ILE A 58 27.42 24.56 2.06
CA ILE A 58 28.15 24.03 3.21
C ILE A 58 27.22 24.29 4.40
N ASP A 59 26.83 23.26 5.16
CA ASP A 59 26.33 23.48 6.52
C ASP A 59 27.54 23.50 7.46
N PRO A 60 28.20 24.66 7.66
CA PRO A 60 29.32 24.76 8.56
C PRO A 60 28.93 24.35 9.97
N ALA A 61 27.65 24.35 10.35
CA ALA A 61 27.23 23.87 11.66
C ALA A 61 27.41 22.35 11.77
N SER A 62 26.96 21.55 10.80
CA SER A 62 27.17 20.09 10.80
C SER A 62 28.66 19.71 10.84
N GLU A 63 29.50 20.32 10.00
CA GLU A 63 30.95 20.04 9.99
C GLU A 63 31.63 20.55 11.27
N THR A 64 31.24 21.71 11.78
CA THR A 64 31.75 22.23 13.06
C THR A 64 31.34 21.33 14.23
N ILE A 65 30.11 20.79 14.24
CA ILE A 65 29.65 19.87 15.27
C ILE A 65 30.42 18.54 15.21
N LYS A 66 30.68 18.00 14.01
CA LYS A 66 31.53 16.82 13.83
C LYS A 66 32.94 17.05 14.41
N LEU A 67 33.53 18.22 14.15
CA LEU A 67 34.84 18.59 14.73
C LEU A 67 34.77 18.83 16.24
N ALA A 68 33.75 19.54 16.73
CA ALA A 68 33.57 19.88 18.14
C ALA A 68 33.31 18.66 19.02
N THR A 69 32.72 17.60 18.47
CA THR A 69 32.53 16.33 19.20
C THR A 69 33.83 15.54 19.38
N LEU A 70 34.94 15.90 18.72
CA LEU A 70 36.26 15.26 18.87
C LEU A 70 36.22 13.72 18.74
N GLY A 71 35.35 13.18 17.89
CA GLY A 71 35.15 11.74 17.71
C GLY A 71 34.11 11.10 18.66
N LEU A 72 33.56 11.84 19.61
CA LEU A 72 32.49 11.40 20.53
C LEU A 72 31.07 11.62 19.96
N ARG A 73 30.95 11.67 18.63
CA ARG A 73 29.68 11.90 17.93
C ARG A 73 28.59 10.91 18.37
N GLY A 74 28.92 9.62 18.49
CA GLY A 74 27.96 8.59 18.95
C GLY A 74 27.44 8.84 20.37
N VAL A 75 28.30 9.30 21.28
CA VAL A 75 27.88 9.64 22.67
C VAL A 75 26.95 10.86 22.67
N ALA A 76 27.28 11.87 21.87
CA ALA A 76 26.43 13.06 21.73
C ALA A 76 25.06 12.71 21.14
N VAL A 77 25.04 11.85 20.11
CA VAL A 77 23.81 11.33 19.50
C VAL A 77 22.96 10.58 20.53
N ASN A 78 23.54 9.62 21.26
CA ASN A 78 22.81 8.86 22.29
C ASN A 78 22.24 9.77 23.40
N ALA A 79 23.00 10.76 23.85
CA ALA A 79 22.54 11.72 24.86
C ALA A 79 21.37 12.58 24.35
N LEU A 80 21.41 13.00 23.08
CA LEU A 80 20.34 13.78 22.46
C LEU A 80 19.10 12.92 22.19
N TRP A 81 19.25 11.67 21.80
CA TRP A 81 18.13 10.72 21.69
C TRP A 81 17.43 10.51 23.03
N HIS A 82 18.21 10.33 24.11
CA HIS A 82 17.64 10.24 25.45
C HIS A 82 16.85 11.50 25.84
N LYS A 83 17.38 12.69 25.52
CA LYS A 83 16.67 13.96 25.74
C LYS A 83 15.41 14.08 24.88
N ALA A 84 15.48 13.73 23.60
CA ALA A 84 14.33 13.76 22.69
C ALA A 84 13.21 12.86 23.24
N ASN A 85 13.53 11.65 23.68
CA ASN A 85 12.56 10.74 24.30
C ASN A 85 11.97 11.32 25.58
N GLN A 86 12.79 11.92 26.46
CA GLN A 86 12.30 12.59 27.67
C GLN A 86 11.38 13.77 27.37
N TYR A 87 11.71 14.60 26.37
CA TYR A 87 10.87 15.73 25.96
C TYR A 87 9.55 15.24 25.36
N LYS A 88 9.59 14.19 24.52
CA LYS A 88 8.38 13.54 24.01
C LYS A 88 7.47 13.02 25.14
N MET A 89 8.02 12.28 26.11
CA MET A 89 7.25 11.76 27.25
C MET A 89 6.64 12.85 28.14
N LYS A 90 7.22 14.05 28.13
CA LYS A 90 6.74 15.20 28.90
C LYS A 90 5.90 16.17 28.05
N GLU A 91 5.62 15.81 26.80
CA GLU A 91 4.91 16.66 25.84
C GLU A 91 5.59 18.03 25.64
N ASP A 92 6.91 18.10 25.85
CA ASP A 92 7.71 19.30 25.64
C ASP A 92 8.14 19.38 24.17
N TRP A 93 7.15 19.65 23.32
CA TRP A 93 7.29 19.61 21.87
C TRP A 93 8.30 20.63 21.32
N GLY A 94 8.45 21.77 22.00
CA GLY A 94 9.43 22.80 21.66
C GLY A 94 10.87 22.32 21.85
N ASN A 95 11.17 21.73 23.02
CA ASN A 95 12.51 21.19 23.27
C ASN A 95 12.77 19.88 22.52
N LEU A 96 11.74 19.05 22.27
CA LEU A 96 11.84 17.91 21.36
C LEU A 96 12.32 18.39 20.00
N THR A 97 11.61 19.35 19.43
CA THR A 97 11.91 19.94 18.13
C THR A 97 13.34 20.48 18.03
N ALA A 98 13.77 21.28 19.01
CA ALA A 98 15.13 21.82 19.05
C ALA A 98 16.21 20.72 19.18
N THR A 99 15.87 19.59 19.81
CA THR A 99 16.76 18.44 19.92
C THR A 99 16.85 17.69 18.59
N LEU A 100 15.74 17.55 17.86
CA LEU A 100 15.74 16.93 16.52
C LEU A 100 16.58 17.75 15.52
N GLU A 101 16.55 19.08 15.59
CA GLU A 101 17.41 19.96 14.78
C GLU A 101 18.92 19.82 15.11
N GLN A 102 19.27 19.38 16.32
CA GLN A 102 20.65 19.06 16.67
C GLN A 102 21.04 17.66 16.17
N LEU A 103 20.13 16.70 16.33
CA LEU A 103 20.32 15.34 15.81
C LEU A 103 20.46 15.33 14.29
N SER A 104 19.72 16.15 13.55
CA SER A 104 19.84 16.23 12.09
C SER A 104 21.23 16.66 11.63
N LYS A 105 21.85 17.62 12.32
CA LYS A 105 23.24 18.04 12.08
C LYS A 105 24.25 16.96 12.45
N LEU A 106 23.90 16.12 13.42
CA LEU A 106 24.70 14.98 13.87
C LEU A 106 24.44 13.70 13.08
N GLN A 107 23.38 13.59 12.28
CA GLN A 107 23.03 12.39 11.51
C GLN A 107 22.51 12.74 10.10
N PRO A 108 23.16 13.65 9.33
CA PRO A 108 22.56 14.22 8.12
C PRO A 108 22.35 13.20 6.99
N ASN A 109 23.19 12.18 6.90
CA ASN A 109 23.12 11.18 5.83
C ASN A 109 22.40 9.88 6.26
N PHE A 110 21.87 9.84 7.49
CA PHE A 110 21.18 8.65 7.99
C PHE A 110 19.69 8.77 7.65
N ILE A 111 19.31 8.23 6.48
CA ILE A 111 17.94 8.33 5.92
C ILE A 111 16.89 7.86 6.92
N THR A 112 17.15 6.75 7.62
CA THR A 112 16.24 6.20 8.63
C THR A 112 15.92 7.19 9.75
N PHE A 113 16.89 8.01 10.18
CA PHE A 113 16.63 9.06 11.18
C PHE A 113 15.63 10.10 10.65
N TRP A 114 15.81 10.57 9.42
CA TRP A 114 14.90 11.56 8.82
C TRP A 114 13.49 11.00 8.66
N LYS A 115 13.37 9.77 8.12
CA LYS A 115 12.09 9.08 7.98
C LYS A 115 11.41 8.88 9.33
N TYR A 116 12.12 8.36 10.32
CA TYR A 116 11.58 8.08 11.64
C TYR A 116 11.10 9.36 12.33
N GLN A 117 11.88 10.44 12.28
CA GLN A 117 11.48 11.69 12.94
C GLN A 117 10.38 12.43 12.18
N ALA A 118 10.35 12.33 10.84
CA ALA A 118 9.21 12.79 10.06
C ALA A 118 7.94 12.05 10.46
N TRP A 119 7.99 10.71 10.60
CA TRP A 119 6.88 9.93 11.14
C TRP A 119 6.47 10.37 12.53
N ASN A 120 7.44 10.51 13.43
CA ASN A 120 7.18 10.89 14.81
C ASN A 120 6.46 12.25 14.89
N LEU A 121 6.87 13.24 14.09
CA LEU A 121 6.20 14.54 14.05
C LEU A 121 4.83 14.48 13.37
N THR A 122 4.73 13.80 12.23
CA THR A 122 3.51 13.81 11.39
C THR A 122 2.41 12.87 11.85
N TYR A 123 2.73 11.78 12.53
CA TYR A 123 1.76 10.81 13.01
C TYR A 123 1.64 10.89 14.52
N ASN A 124 2.74 10.67 15.26
CA ASN A 124 2.65 10.55 16.72
C ASN A 124 2.40 11.89 17.42
N VAL A 125 3.23 12.91 17.17
CA VAL A 125 3.07 14.21 17.83
C VAL A 125 1.81 14.92 17.35
N SER A 126 1.47 14.80 16.07
CA SER A 126 0.29 15.49 15.51
C SER A 126 -1.02 15.12 16.19
N VAL A 127 -1.20 13.86 16.65
CA VAL A 127 -2.47 13.40 17.21
C VAL A 127 -2.68 13.81 18.67
N GLU A 128 -1.63 14.31 19.33
CA GLU A 128 -1.69 14.78 20.73
C GLU A 128 -2.37 16.16 20.88
N PHE A 129 -2.76 16.79 19.76
CA PHE A 129 -3.41 18.10 19.76
C PHE A 129 -4.89 17.98 19.47
N ASP A 130 -5.73 18.82 20.08
CA ASP A 130 -7.19 18.80 19.83
C ASP A 130 -7.58 19.56 18.56
N ASP A 131 -7.00 20.76 18.32
CA ASP A 131 -7.33 21.57 17.13
C ASP A 131 -6.60 21.03 15.90
N TYR A 132 -7.35 20.74 14.83
CA TYR A 132 -6.83 20.27 13.55
C TYR A 132 -5.76 21.20 12.95
N ARG A 133 -5.76 22.50 13.27
CA ARG A 133 -4.72 23.44 12.81
C ARG A 133 -3.37 23.16 13.48
N ASP A 134 -3.39 22.82 14.76
CA ASP A 134 -2.18 22.45 15.50
C ASP A 134 -1.70 21.06 15.06
N ARG A 135 -2.62 20.11 14.83
CA ARG A 135 -2.28 18.81 14.18
C ARG A 135 -1.59 19.05 12.84
N TYR A 136 -2.19 19.86 11.98
CA TYR A 136 -1.65 20.21 10.66
C TYR A 136 -0.29 20.91 10.76
N TYR A 137 -0.08 21.78 11.76
CA TYR A 137 1.23 22.41 11.99
C TYR A 137 2.34 21.36 12.16
N TYR A 138 2.10 20.32 12.97
CA TYR A 138 3.08 19.23 13.15
C TYR A 138 3.17 18.28 11.96
N VAL A 139 2.06 18.04 11.24
CA VAL A 139 2.08 17.33 9.95
C VAL A 139 3.02 18.04 8.97
N ARG A 140 2.79 19.33 8.74
CA ARG A 140 3.64 20.14 7.88
C ARG A 140 5.09 20.15 8.36
N ARG A 141 5.31 20.28 9.68
CA ARG A 141 6.65 20.28 10.26
C ARG A 141 7.40 18.99 9.99
N GLY A 142 6.76 17.82 10.17
CA GLY A 142 7.39 16.53 9.89
C GLY A 142 7.70 16.33 8.40
N ILE A 143 6.81 16.76 7.50
CA ILE A 143 7.08 16.73 6.04
C ILE A 143 8.25 17.65 5.68
N ASN A 144 8.29 18.86 6.24
CA ASN A 144 9.40 19.79 6.04
C ASN A 144 10.71 19.25 6.62
N PHE A 145 10.67 18.56 7.76
CA PHE A 145 11.83 17.88 8.31
C PHE A 145 12.38 16.81 7.35
N LEU A 146 11.50 16.02 6.73
CA LEU A 146 11.93 15.06 5.70
C LEU A 146 12.51 15.75 4.46
N LYS A 147 11.94 16.89 4.06
CA LYS A 147 12.43 17.72 2.94
C LYS A 147 13.80 18.33 3.23
N GLU A 148 14.08 18.72 4.47
CA GLU A 148 15.44 19.07 4.91
C GLU A 148 16.39 17.87 4.79
N GLY A 149 15.92 16.67 5.16
CA GLY A 149 16.67 15.44 4.96
C GLY A 149 16.99 15.16 3.49
N GLU A 150 16.07 15.45 2.57
CA GLU A 150 16.31 15.39 1.13
C GLU A 150 17.42 16.35 0.69
N ALA A 151 17.49 17.56 1.24
CA ALA A 151 18.56 18.50 0.92
C ALA A 151 19.97 17.98 1.30
N TYR A 152 20.06 17.13 2.34
CA TYR A 152 21.29 16.42 2.72
C TYR A 152 21.53 15.13 1.93
N ASN A 153 20.47 14.50 1.44
CA ASN A 153 20.48 13.22 0.72
C ASN A 153 19.92 13.41 -0.70
N ARG A 154 20.39 14.44 -1.40
CA ARG A 154 19.83 14.91 -2.69
C ARG A 154 19.77 13.78 -3.69
N ASP A 155 18.69 13.71 -4.47
CA ASP A 155 18.45 12.68 -5.48
C ASP A 155 18.47 11.25 -4.91
N ASN A 156 18.16 11.06 -3.62
CA ASN A 156 17.97 9.72 -3.07
C ASN A 156 16.54 9.23 -3.39
N PRO A 157 16.36 8.19 -4.22
CA PRO A 157 15.02 7.76 -4.65
C PRO A 157 14.11 7.35 -3.51
N GLN A 158 14.67 6.77 -2.43
CA GLN A 158 13.89 6.38 -1.26
C GLN A 158 13.32 7.60 -0.54
N ILE A 159 14.14 8.62 -0.24
CA ILE A 159 13.67 9.81 0.47
C ILE A 159 12.65 10.61 -0.37
N LEU A 160 12.83 10.66 -1.69
CA LEU A 160 11.91 11.31 -2.63
C LEU A 160 10.56 10.58 -2.65
N TRP A 161 10.59 9.25 -2.69
CA TRP A 161 9.39 8.44 -2.60
C TRP A 161 8.68 8.63 -1.25
N GLU A 162 9.42 8.65 -0.14
CA GLU A 162 8.85 8.86 1.20
C GLU A 162 8.18 10.24 1.27
N LEU A 163 8.78 11.31 0.73
CA LEU A 163 8.13 12.62 0.64
C LEU A 163 6.80 12.56 -0.11
N GLY A 164 6.75 11.87 -1.25
CA GLY A 164 5.50 11.63 -1.98
C GLY A 164 4.47 10.92 -1.12
N TRP A 165 4.89 9.90 -0.37
CA TRP A 165 4.02 9.11 0.49
C TRP A 165 3.47 9.91 1.68
N PHE A 166 4.32 10.64 2.42
CA PHE A 166 3.87 11.47 3.54
C PHE A 166 2.89 12.56 3.10
N ILE A 167 3.17 13.25 1.99
CA ILE A 167 2.29 14.32 1.47
C ILE A 167 0.96 13.74 0.99
N GLY A 168 0.99 12.63 0.25
CA GLY A 168 -0.22 11.99 -0.24
C GLY A 168 -1.07 11.45 0.90
N GLN A 169 -0.52 10.51 1.67
CA GLN A 169 -1.27 9.74 2.66
C GLN A 169 -1.71 10.58 3.86
N LYS A 170 -0.79 11.30 4.52
CA LYS A 170 -1.13 11.99 5.77
C LYS A 170 -2.14 13.12 5.54
N ILE A 171 -2.06 13.80 4.41
CA ILE A 171 -2.97 14.92 4.09
C ILE A 171 -4.25 14.42 3.42
N GLY A 172 -4.16 13.41 2.56
CA GLY A 172 -5.28 12.95 1.74
C GLY A 172 -6.16 11.88 2.38
N ARG A 173 -5.68 11.12 3.37
CA ARG A 173 -6.42 10.01 3.99
C ARG A 173 -6.72 10.14 5.48
N ALA A 174 -6.18 11.13 6.19
CA ALA A 174 -6.49 11.34 7.60
C ALA A 174 -7.98 11.63 7.83
N ASP A 175 -8.48 11.43 9.04
CA ASP A 175 -9.86 11.79 9.41
C ASP A 175 -10.15 13.28 9.12
N GLU A 176 -9.17 14.15 9.35
CA GLU A 176 -9.25 15.58 8.99
C GLU A 176 -8.80 15.89 7.55
N LYS A 177 -8.83 14.92 6.63
CA LYS A 177 -8.37 15.08 5.24
C LYS A 177 -8.97 16.31 4.56
N GLU A 178 -10.24 16.59 4.79
CA GLU A 178 -10.87 17.78 4.21
C GLU A 178 -10.23 19.08 4.71
N GLN A 179 -9.99 19.18 6.02
CA GLN A 179 -9.36 20.35 6.64
C GLN A 179 -7.89 20.45 6.21
N TYR A 180 -7.14 19.35 6.22
CA TYR A 180 -5.74 19.33 5.83
C TYR A 180 -5.55 19.67 4.36
N ARG A 181 -6.36 19.11 3.45
CA ARG A 181 -6.32 19.44 2.02
C ARG A 181 -6.58 20.93 1.78
N ARG A 182 -7.56 21.52 2.48
CA ARG A 182 -7.82 22.97 2.42
C ARG A 182 -6.63 23.79 2.91
N LEU A 183 -6.09 23.48 4.10
CA LEU A 183 -4.94 24.18 4.67
C LEU A 183 -3.71 24.06 3.76
N PHE A 184 -3.40 22.85 3.31
CA PHE A 184 -2.27 22.54 2.45
C PHE A 184 -2.33 23.29 1.13
N ARG A 185 -3.50 23.32 0.48
CA ARG A 185 -3.65 24.03 -0.80
C ARG A 185 -3.31 25.53 -0.68
N THR A 186 -3.62 26.14 0.47
CA THR A 186 -3.37 27.55 0.74
C THR A 186 -2.04 27.84 1.48
N ASP A 187 -1.22 26.82 1.71
CA ASP A 187 0.00 26.98 2.49
C ASP A 187 1.13 27.63 1.68
N GLU A 188 1.22 28.96 1.75
CA GLU A 188 2.25 29.75 1.08
C GLU A 188 3.67 29.46 1.59
N THR A 189 3.82 28.86 2.77
CA THR A 189 5.14 28.51 3.31
C THR A 189 5.64 27.15 2.83
N PHE A 190 4.73 26.24 2.46
CA PHE A 190 5.07 24.92 1.97
C PHE A 190 5.34 24.91 0.46
N HIS A 191 4.49 25.61 -0.30
CA HIS A 191 4.52 25.63 -1.76
C HIS A 191 5.52 26.68 -2.28
N PRO A 192 6.23 26.38 -3.40
CA PRO A 192 6.96 27.41 -4.14
C PRO A 192 6.06 28.59 -4.54
N GLU A 193 6.60 29.81 -4.53
CA GLU A 193 5.83 31.03 -4.81
C GLU A 193 5.17 31.01 -6.21
N ASP A 194 5.77 30.33 -7.18
CA ASP A 194 5.34 30.24 -8.57
C ASP A 194 4.31 29.12 -8.85
N ARG A 195 4.02 28.24 -7.88
CA ARG A 195 3.04 27.17 -8.05
C ARG A 195 1.61 27.71 -7.99
N ALA A 196 0.81 27.48 -9.03
CA ALA A 196 -0.60 27.86 -9.09
C ALA A 196 -1.45 27.11 -8.05
N LEU A 197 -2.55 27.71 -7.56
CA LEU A 197 -3.42 27.12 -6.52
C LEU A 197 -4.06 25.80 -6.96
N GLU A 198 -4.24 25.59 -8.26
CA GLU A 198 -4.78 24.38 -8.86
C GLU A 198 -3.80 23.20 -8.76
N ASP A 199 -2.49 23.49 -8.79
CA ASP A 199 -1.41 22.49 -8.77
C ASP A 199 -0.89 22.24 -7.33
N ARG A 200 -1.56 22.82 -6.33
CA ARG A 200 -1.27 22.65 -4.89
C ARG A 200 -2.09 21.56 -4.22
N ASP A 201 -2.78 20.71 -4.99
CA ASP A 201 -3.42 19.51 -4.45
C ASP A 201 -2.35 18.55 -3.90
N ASN A 202 -2.56 17.98 -2.71
CA ASN A 202 -1.54 17.12 -2.08
C ASN A 202 -1.26 15.87 -2.90
N TRP A 203 -2.23 15.31 -3.62
CA TRP A 203 -2.01 14.14 -4.47
C TRP A 203 -1.17 14.51 -5.71
N LEU A 204 -1.38 15.69 -6.30
CA LEU A 204 -0.53 16.17 -7.38
C LEU A 204 0.91 16.46 -6.91
N VAL A 205 1.05 17.10 -5.74
CA VAL A 205 2.39 17.36 -5.16
C VAL A 205 3.08 16.04 -4.78
N SER A 206 2.34 15.09 -4.22
CA SER A 206 2.81 13.74 -3.91
C SER A 206 3.35 13.03 -5.16
N LYS A 207 2.57 13.04 -6.23
CA LYS A 207 2.95 12.50 -7.53
C LYS A 207 4.25 13.10 -8.06
N GLU A 208 4.41 14.43 -8.01
CA GLU A 208 5.64 15.07 -8.47
C GLU A 208 6.88 14.58 -7.70
N TRP A 209 6.75 14.29 -6.41
CA TRP A 209 7.84 13.70 -5.62
C TRP A 209 8.14 12.26 -6.01
N TYR A 210 7.12 11.45 -6.30
CA TYR A 210 7.33 10.11 -6.86
C TYR A 210 8.06 10.17 -8.20
N GLU A 211 7.63 11.04 -9.12
CA GLU A 211 8.30 11.22 -10.43
C GLU A 211 9.74 11.74 -10.29
N LYS A 212 10.04 12.57 -9.27
CA LYS A 212 11.44 12.94 -8.94
C LYS A 212 12.23 11.72 -8.50
N GLY A 213 11.64 10.88 -7.67
CA GLY A 213 12.22 9.61 -7.24
C GLY A 213 12.54 8.71 -8.44
N GLU A 214 11.60 8.55 -9.36
CA GLU A 214 11.76 7.76 -10.59
C GLU A 214 12.93 8.26 -11.44
N ARG A 215 13.01 9.57 -11.69
CA ARG A 215 14.15 10.16 -12.41
C ARG A 215 15.48 9.94 -11.69
N ALA A 216 15.51 10.05 -10.36
CA ALA A 216 16.71 9.79 -9.59
C ALA A 216 17.14 8.31 -9.63
N ALA A 217 16.17 7.38 -9.71
CA ALA A 217 16.41 5.95 -9.78
C ALA A 217 17.13 5.51 -11.06
N GLU A 218 17.00 6.25 -12.17
CA GLU A 218 17.73 5.98 -13.41
C GLU A 218 19.26 5.94 -13.21
N SER A 219 19.77 6.76 -12.28
CA SER A 219 21.21 6.87 -12.02
C SER A 219 21.67 6.15 -10.74
N ARG A 220 20.77 5.93 -9.77
CA ARG A 220 21.13 5.42 -8.44
C ARG A 220 20.46 4.09 -8.07
N GLY A 221 19.53 3.61 -8.87
CA GLY A 221 18.67 2.48 -8.52
C GLY A 221 17.70 2.79 -7.38
N ILE A 222 16.76 1.88 -7.13
CA ILE A 222 15.67 2.06 -6.15
C ILE A 222 16.01 1.54 -4.74
N GLY A 223 17.25 1.10 -4.51
CA GLY A 223 17.68 0.48 -3.26
C GLY A 223 16.93 -0.81 -2.95
N ARG A 224 16.49 -1.00 -1.70
CA ARG A 224 15.74 -2.18 -1.23
C ARG A 224 14.22 -2.10 -1.50
N LYS A 225 13.74 -1.04 -2.17
CA LYS A 225 12.30 -0.85 -2.39
C LYS A 225 11.81 -1.78 -3.52
N SER A 226 10.61 -2.32 -3.36
CA SER A 226 9.95 -3.09 -4.42
C SER A 226 9.74 -2.22 -5.67
N PRO A 227 10.16 -2.67 -6.87
CA PRO A 227 9.89 -1.95 -8.13
C PRO A 227 8.40 -1.70 -8.34
N ILE A 228 7.56 -2.68 -8.00
CA ILE A 228 6.10 -2.58 -8.15
C ILE A 228 5.55 -1.44 -7.28
N VAL A 229 5.93 -1.39 -6.01
CA VAL A 229 5.49 -0.31 -5.12
C VAL A 229 6.04 1.04 -5.60
N PHE A 230 7.30 1.09 -5.98
CA PHE A 230 7.96 2.32 -6.37
C PHE A 230 7.33 2.97 -7.61
N TYR A 231 7.26 2.24 -8.73
CA TYR A 231 6.79 2.77 -10.02
C TYR A 231 5.26 2.85 -10.16
N SER A 232 4.50 2.12 -9.32
CA SER A 232 3.04 2.29 -9.30
C SER A 232 2.57 3.51 -8.51
N SER A 233 3.45 4.12 -7.71
CA SER A 233 3.06 5.17 -6.75
C SER A 233 2.62 6.49 -7.40
N ALA A 234 3.33 6.95 -8.45
CA ALA A 234 2.94 8.17 -9.16
C ALA A 234 1.56 8.04 -9.85
N PRO A 235 1.30 6.99 -10.66
CA PRO A 235 -0.03 6.72 -11.21
C PRO A 235 -1.12 6.55 -10.15
N LYS A 236 -0.87 5.83 -9.05
CA LYS A 236 -1.85 5.69 -7.94
C LYS A 236 -2.15 7.03 -7.28
N SER A 237 -1.16 7.90 -7.17
CA SER A 237 -1.37 9.27 -6.66
C SER A 237 -2.24 10.09 -7.62
N GLN A 238 -2.11 9.90 -8.94
CA GLN A 238 -3.01 10.50 -9.93
C GLN A 238 -4.46 10.00 -9.80
N MET A 239 -4.67 8.71 -9.50
CA MET A 239 -5.99 8.14 -9.22
C MET A 239 -6.59 8.74 -7.93
N ASN A 240 -5.80 8.81 -6.85
CA ASN A 240 -6.24 9.43 -5.59
C ASN A 240 -6.61 10.91 -5.78
N TYR A 241 -5.89 11.63 -6.66
CA TYR A 241 -6.28 12.99 -7.04
C TYR A 241 -7.66 13.04 -7.71
N ALA A 242 -7.91 12.15 -8.67
CA ALA A 242 -9.18 12.07 -9.38
C ALA A 242 -10.35 11.77 -8.45
N GLU A 243 -10.18 10.81 -7.54
CA GLU A 243 -11.18 10.47 -6.53
C GLU A 243 -11.44 11.61 -5.54
N ALA A 244 -10.38 12.26 -5.06
CA ALA A 244 -10.51 13.33 -4.08
C ALA A 244 -11.24 14.56 -4.64
N ILE A 245 -10.95 14.96 -5.88
CA ILE A 245 -11.64 16.10 -6.50
C ILE A 245 -13.12 15.80 -6.81
N GLU A 246 -13.46 14.55 -7.13
CA GLU A 246 -14.86 14.14 -7.33
C GLU A 246 -15.63 14.10 -6.01
N THR A 247 -15.01 13.61 -4.94
CA THR A 247 -15.57 13.67 -3.58
C THR A 247 -15.85 15.11 -3.13
N GLU A 248 -15.04 16.06 -3.59
CA GLU A 248 -15.24 17.50 -3.36
C GLU A 248 -16.20 18.16 -4.37
N GLY A 249 -16.86 17.39 -5.23
CA GLY A 249 -17.86 17.88 -6.19
C GLY A 249 -17.28 18.52 -7.46
N ARG A 250 -15.98 18.40 -7.73
CA ARG A 250 -15.27 19.00 -8.88
C ARG A 250 -15.17 18.03 -10.07
N PHE A 251 -16.33 17.55 -10.54
CA PHE A 251 -16.44 16.56 -11.62
C PHE A 251 -15.93 17.03 -12.99
N ASP A 252 -15.86 18.35 -13.22
CA ASP A 252 -15.26 18.94 -14.42
C ASP A 252 -13.76 18.59 -14.55
N ARG A 253 -13.11 18.35 -13.41
CA ARG A 253 -11.70 17.97 -13.32
C ARG A 253 -11.48 16.46 -13.14
N GLY A 254 -12.47 15.75 -12.57
CA GLY A 254 -12.45 14.30 -12.33
C GLY A 254 -12.16 13.49 -13.59
N LEU A 255 -12.98 13.66 -14.63
CA LEU A 255 -12.83 12.90 -15.88
C LEU A 255 -11.46 13.08 -16.56
N PRO A 256 -10.92 14.31 -16.77
CA PRO A 256 -9.54 14.48 -17.23
C PRO A 256 -8.49 13.84 -16.31
N ALA A 257 -8.70 13.84 -14.99
CA ALA A 257 -7.79 13.25 -14.03
C ALA A 257 -7.76 11.72 -14.11
N TRP A 258 -8.93 11.07 -14.26
CA TRP A 258 -9.05 9.62 -14.48
C TRP A 258 -8.47 9.18 -15.82
N ARG A 259 -8.66 9.96 -16.89
CA ARG A 259 -7.99 9.73 -18.19
C ARG A 259 -6.47 9.68 -18.03
N ARG A 260 -5.92 10.71 -17.38
CA ARG A 260 -4.49 10.79 -17.12
C ARG A 260 -4.00 9.64 -16.25
N ALA A 261 -4.77 9.25 -15.24
CA ALA A 261 -4.47 8.09 -14.40
C ALA A 261 -4.38 6.79 -15.23
N GLY A 262 -5.34 6.56 -16.13
CA GLY A 262 -5.33 5.39 -17.01
C GLY A 262 -4.14 5.37 -17.98
N GLU A 263 -3.81 6.53 -18.58
CA GLU A 263 -2.62 6.66 -19.43
C GLU A 263 -1.33 6.33 -18.67
N GLU A 264 -1.18 6.87 -17.45
CA GLU A 264 -0.01 6.65 -16.61
C GLU A 264 0.06 5.23 -16.06
N TRP A 265 -1.07 4.62 -15.71
CA TRP A 265 -1.14 3.21 -15.30
C TRP A 265 -0.73 2.28 -16.44
N ASN A 266 -1.18 2.57 -17.66
CA ASN A 266 -0.76 1.84 -18.84
C ASN A 266 0.74 2.01 -19.13
N ASN A 267 1.30 3.22 -18.92
CA ASN A 267 2.73 3.46 -19.04
C ASN A 267 3.54 2.65 -18.00
N PHE A 268 3.07 2.59 -16.75
CA PHE A 268 3.63 1.70 -15.73
C PHE A 268 3.59 0.23 -16.17
N GLY A 269 2.48 -0.21 -16.78
CA GLY A 269 2.37 -1.58 -17.32
C GLY A 269 3.36 -1.89 -18.45
N ASN A 270 3.85 -0.87 -19.16
CA ASN A 270 4.86 -1.00 -20.22
C ASN A 270 6.30 -0.80 -19.70
N LEU A 271 6.50 -0.48 -18.43
CA LEU A 271 7.82 -0.27 -17.87
C LEU A 271 8.57 -1.61 -17.77
N PRO A 272 9.79 -1.74 -18.33
CA PRO A 272 10.60 -2.94 -18.14
C PRO A 272 11.11 -3.01 -16.70
N ILE A 273 10.71 -4.06 -15.99
CA ILE A 273 11.11 -4.31 -14.60
C ILE A 273 11.98 -5.57 -14.56
N GLU A 274 13.18 -5.43 -14.03
CA GLU A 274 14.07 -6.56 -13.80
C GLU A 274 13.65 -7.34 -12.55
N HIS A 275 13.31 -8.62 -12.75
CA HIS A 275 13.10 -9.58 -11.67
C HIS A 275 14.44 -10.01 -11.06
N SER A 276 14.45 -10.50 -9.82
CA SER A 276 15.66 -10.97 -9.12
C SER A 276 16.45 -12.08 -9.83
N THR A 277 15.84 -12.74 -10.82
CA THR A 277 16.46 -13.76 -11.67
C THR A 277 17.09 -13.20 -12.96
N GLY A 278 17.09 -11.87 -13.15
CA GLY A 278 17.50 -11.20 -14.39
C GLY A 278 16.46 -11.24 -15.51
N THR A 279 15.25 -11.75 -15.26
CA THR A 279 14.16 -11.77 -16.25
C THR A 279 13.53 -10.38 -16.31
N ILE A 280 13.46 -9.79 -17.50
CA ILE A 280 12.74 -8.53 -17.71
C ILE A 280 11.25 -8.80 -17.90
N LEU A 281 10.43 -8.10 -17.13
CA LEU A 281 8.97 -8.21 -17.12
C LEU A 281 8.35 -6.89 -17.58
N GLN A 282 7.28 -6.95 -18.37
CA GLN A 282 6.37 -5.84 -18.60
C GLN A 282 4.95 -6.34 -18.35
N LEU A 283 4.18 -5.65 -17.53
CA LEU A 283 2.89 -6.15 -17.04
C LEU A 283 1.85 -6.26 -18.17
N ASN A 284 1.89 -5.38 -19.16
CA ASN A 284 0.97 -5.42 -20.29
C ASN A 284 1.23 -6.57 -21.26
N GLU A 285 2.37 -7.27 -21.17
CA GLU A 285 2.71 -8.39 -22.06
C GLU A 285 2.07 -9.72 -21.64
N GLU A 286 1.33 -9.81 -20.53
CA GLU A 286 0.83 -11.11 -20.03
C GLU A 286 0.02 -11.91 -21.06
N GLU A 287 -0.94 -11.26 -21.74
CA GLU A 287 -1.76 -11.92 -22.76
C GLU A 287 -0.94 -12.29 -24.00
N GLU A 288 0.00 -11.43 -24.42
CA GLU A 288 0.92 -11.77 -25.51
C GLU A 288 1.81 -12.97 -25.15
N LEU A 289 2.34 -13.02 -23.92
CA LEU A 289 3.13 -14.15 -23.42
C LEU A 289 2.30 -15.43 -23.38
N LYS A 290 1.02 -15.34 -23.02
CA LYS A 290 0.09 -16.48 -23.03
C LYS A 290 -0.12 -17.02 -24.44
N GLU A 291 -0.33 -16.13 -25.41
CA GLU A 291 -0.43 -16.50 -26.84
C GLU A 291 0.88 -17.13 -27.34
N GLN A 292 2.03 -16.53 -27.04
CA GLN A 292 3.35 -17.06 -27.41
C GLN A 292 3.63 -18.44 -26.77
N VAL A 293 3.16 -18.68 -25.54
CA VAL A 293 3.23 -20.01 -24.91
C VAL A 293 2.38 -21.02 -25.66
N ALA A 294 1.15 -20.65 -26.06
CA ALA A 294 0.27 -21.52 -26.82
C ALA A 294 0.85 -21.85 -28.20
N GLU A 295 1.33 -20.86 -28.95
CA GLU A 295 2.01 -21.03 -30.24
C GLU A 295 3.25 -21.91 -30.10
N ALA A 296 4.11 -21.65 -29.10
CA ALA A 296 5.31 -22.45 -28.90
C ALA A 296 5.00 -23.91 -28.55
N ARG A 297 3.88 -24.19 -27.86
CA ARG A 297 3.40 -25.55 -27.60
C ARG A 297 2.90 -26.23 -28.86
N GLU A 298 2.16 -25.52 -29.71
CA GLU A 298 1.73 -26.04 -31.01
C GLU A 298 2.93 -26.36 -31.91
N GLU A 299 3.90 -25.45 -31.99
CA GLU A 299 5.17 -25.67 -32.71
C GLU A 299 5.88 -26.95 -32.23
N LEU A 300 5.87 -27.26 -30.92
CA LEU A 300 6.46 -28.51 -30.39
C LEU A 300 5.72 -29.76 -30.90
N LEU A 301 4.39 -29.69 -30.98
CA LEU A 301 3.57 -30.78 -31.54
C LEU A 301 3.87 -30.98 -33.04
N GLU A 302 4.10 -29.89 -33.77
CA GLU A 302 4.39 -29.90 -35.20
C GLU A 302 5.80 -30.38 -35.57
N ILE A 303 6.75 -30.43 -34.63
CA ILE A 303 8.11 -30.93 -34.90
C ILE A 303 8.09 -32.38 -35.40
N ALA A 304 7.24 -33.23 -34.83
CA ALA A 304 7.12 -34.64 -35.20
C ALA A 304 5.67 -35.14 -35.15
N PRO A 305 4.79 -34.71 -36.08
CA PRO A 305 3.35 -35.04 -36.06
C PRO A 305 3.07 -36.55 -36.09
N ALA A 306 3.97 -37.32 -36.73
CA ALA A 306 3.88 -38.77 -36.79
C ALA A 306 4.07 -39.47 -35.43
N VAL A 307 4.63 -38.77 -34.43
CA VAL A 307 4.82 -39.26 -33.06
C VAL A 307 3.80 -38.63 -32.11
N THR A 308 3.61 -37.31 -32.22
CA THR A 308 2.73 -36.54 -31.34
C THR A 308 1.25 -36.77 -31.64
N GLY A 309 0.86 -36.90 -32.91
CA GLY A 309 -0.52 -37.16 -33.33
C GLY A 309 -1.12 -38.42 -32.68
N PRO A 310 -0.48 -39.60 -32.82
CA PRO A 310 -0.97 -40.82 -32.18
C PRO A 310 -1.09 -40.74 -30.64
N LEU A 311 -0.18 -40.01 -29.98
CA LEU A 311 -0.28 -39.77 -28.54
C LEU A 311 -1.51 -38.92 -28.21
N LEU A 312 -1.76 -37.84 -28.95
CA LEU A 312 -2.93 -36.98 -28.74
C LEU A 312 -4.23 -37.76 -28.97
N ASP A 313 -4.29 -38.61 -29.99
CA ASP A 313 -5.44 -39.49 -30.23
C ASP A 313 -5.66 -40.47 -29.05
N GLU A 314 -4.58 -41.01 -28.47
CA GLU A 314 -4.65 -41.88 -27.29
C GLU A 314 -5.16 -41.12 -26.06
N LEU A 315 -4.68 -39.89 -25.84
CA LEU A 315 -5.09 -39.05 -24.71
C LEU A 315 -6.55 -38.57 -24.86
N GLU A 316 -6.97 -38.17 -26.05
CA GLU A 316 -8.36 -37.79 -26.32
C GLU A 316 -9.31 -38.99 -26.16
N ALA A 317 -8.87 -40.20 -26.49
CA ALA A 317 -9.64 -41.43 -26.25
C ALA A 317 -9.82 -41.79 -24.76
N LYS A 318 -9.01 -41.23 -23.85
CA LYS A 318 -9.16 -41.40 -22.40
C LYS A 318 -10.22 -40.48 -21.80
N ILE A 319 -10.66 -39.45 -22.52
CA ILE A 319 -11.69 -38.52 -22.05
C ILE A 319 -13.05 -39.21 -22.08
N THR A 320 -13.67 -39.33 -20.90
CA THR A 320 -15.01 -39.93 -20.78
C THR A 320 -16.10 -38.96 -21.29
N PRO A 321 -17.29 -39.47 -21.64
CA PRO A 321 -18.42 -38.61 -22.01
C PRO A 321 -18.76 -37.58 -20.92
N GLU A 322 -18.72 -37.99 -19.65
CA GLU A 322 -18.98 -37.11 -18.49
C GLU A 322 -17.92 -36.01 -18.35
N GLN A 323 -16.64 -36.35 -18.54
CA GLN A 323 -15.55 -35.38 -18.54
C GLN A 323 -15.67 -34.36 -19.67
N ARG A 324 -16.07 -34.81 -20.87
CA ARG A 324 -16.30 -33.91 -22.02
C ARG A 324 -17.46 -32.96 -21.75
N GLU A 325 -18.57 -33.46 -21.22
CA GLU A 325 -19.72 -32.64 -20.84
C GLU A 325 -19.34 -31.61 -19.75
N ALA A 326 -18.58 -32.03 -18.74
CA ALA A 326 -18.07 -31.12 -17.71
C ALA A 326 -17.16 -30.01 -18.28
N TYR A 327 -16.32 -30.33 -19.26
CA TYR A 327 -15.46 -29.36 -19.94
C TYR A 327 -16.25 -28.40 -20.82
N GLU A 328 -17.30 -28.87 -21.51
CA GLU A 328 -18.17 -28.06 -22.37
C GLU A 328 -19.14 -27.17 -21.57
N THR A 329 -19.42 -27.52 -20.31
CA THR A 329 -20.23 -26.69 -19.40
C THR A 329 -19.51 -25.36 -19.13
N PRO A 330 -20.18 -24.19 -19.27
CA PRO A 330 -19.62 -22.88 -18.94
C PRO A 330 -19.05 -22.83 -17.52
N ILE A 331 -17.92 -22.12 -17.32
CA ILE A 331 -17.16 -22.10 -16.06
C ILE A 331 -18.05 -21.70 -14.87
N ASP A 332 -18.86 -20.66 -15.06
CA ASP A 332 -19.84 -20.11 -14.11
C ASP A 332 -20.97 -21.09 -13.73
N GLN A 333 -21.15 -22.16 -14.51
CA GLN A 333 -22.21 -23.16 -14.32
C GLN A 333 -21.68 -24.54 -13.88
N ARG A 334 -20.37 -24.69 -13.73
CA ARG A 334 -19.75 -25.95 -13.33
C ARG A 334 -19.96 -26.22 -11.84
N SER A 335 -20.40 -27.43 -11.50
CA SER A 335 -20.30 -27.96 -10.14
C SER A 335 -18.83 -28.18 -9.74
N PRO A 336 -18.50 -28.27 -8.43
CA PRO A 336 -17.13 -28.56 -7.99
C PRO A 336 -16.54 -29.84 -8.59
N GLU A 337 -17.38 -30.86 -8.83
CA GLU A 337 -16.98 -32.11 -9.49
C GLU A 337 -16.71 -31.89 -10.97
N GLN A 338 -17.56 -31.11 -11.66
CA GLN A 338 -17.35 -30.74 -13.06
C GLN A 338 -16.09 -29.89 -13.25
N TYR A 339 -15.73 -29.04 -12.28
CA TYR A 339 -14.46 -28.32 -12.28
C TYR A 339 -13.26 -29.25 -12.30
N GLN A 340 -13.25 -30.26 -11.42
CA GLN A 340 -12.17 -31.25 -11.38
C GLN A 340 -12.09 -32.06 -12.68
N MET A 341 -13.24 -32.47 -13.22
CA MET A 341 -13.30 -33.20 -14.49
C MET A 341 -12.83 -32.36 -15.67
N ALA A 342 -13.24 -31.09 -15.75
CA ALA A 342 -12.79 -30.17 -16.79
C ALA A 342 -11.28 -29.92 -16.73
N MET A 343 -10.71 -29.79 -15.53
CA MET A 343 -9.26 -29.70 -15.36
C MET A 343 -8.52 -30.96 -15.83
N GLN A 344 -9.08 -32.15 -15.59
CA GLN A 344 -8.50 -33.40 -16.10
C GLN A 344 -8.51 -33.44 -17.63
N VAL A 345 -9.60 -33.00 -18.27
CA VAL A 345 -9.68 -32.86 -19.73
C VAL A 345 -8.61 -31.90 -20.24
N GLU A 346 -8.44 -30.75 -19.58
CA GLU A 346 -7.46 -29.75 -19.97
C GLU A 346 -6.02 -30.27 -19.86
N GLN A 347 -5.71 -31.06 -18.84
CA GLN A 347 -4.43 -31.74 -18.69
C GLN A 347 -4.19 -32.80 -19.79
N LEU A 348 -5.22 -33.56 -20.16
CA LEU A 348 -5.13 -34.56 -21.23
C LEU A 348 -4.94 -33.91 -22.61
N ARG A 349 -5.63 -32.79 -22.87
CA ARG A 349 -5.51 -32.04 -24.13
C ARG A 349 -4.22 -31.24 -24.24
N ASN A 350 -3.62 -30.89 -23.11
CA ASN A 350 -2.36 -30.13 -23.04
C ASN A 350 -1.27 -30.93 -22.32
N PRO A 351 -0.77 -32.04 -22.92
CA PRO A 351 0.25 -32.86 -22.29
C PRO A 351 1.51 -32.05 -21.95
N PRO A 352 2.23 -32.41 -20.87
CA PRO A 352 3.39 -31.63 -20.41
C PRO A 352 4.47 -31.53 -21.51
N PRO A 353 4.95 -30.32 -21.85
CA PRO A 353 5.99 -30.13 -22.86
C PRO A 353 7.27 -30.98 -22.66
N PRO A 354 7.77 -31.21 -21.43
CA PRO A 354 8.92 -32.08 -21.22
C PRO A 354 8.69 -33.51 -21.72
N GLU A 355 7.51 -34.08 -21.43
CA GLU A 355 7.16 -35.45 -21.83
C GLU A 355 7.06 -35.57 -23.35
N LEU A 356 6.47 -34.56 -24.01
CA LEU A 356 6.41 -34.48 -25.47
C LEU A 356 7.82 -34.41 -26.09
N ALA A 357 8.69 -33.55 -25.57
CA ALA A 357 10.04 -33.39 -26.09
C ALA A 357 10.88 -34.66 -25.90
N ASP A 358 10.75 -35.35 -24.76
CA ASP A 358 11.42 -36.62 -24.48
C ASP A 358 10.92 -37.74 -25.40
N LEU A 359 9.61 -37.79 -25.66
CA LEU A 359 9.01 -38.74 -26.59
C LEU A 359 9.55 -38.53 -28.01
N ILE A 360 9.54 -37.29 -28.51
CA ILE A 360 10.10 -36.93 -29.82
C ILE A 360 11.58 -37.31 -29.87
N ALA A 361 12.35 -37.02 -28.82
CA ALA A 361 13.77 -37.32 -28.77
C ALA A 361 14.07 -38.83 -28.73
N THR A 362 13.15 -39.65 -28.21
CA THR A 362 13.30 -41.12 -28.13
C THR A 362 12.91 -41.78 -29.44
N GLU A 363 11.74 -41.41 -30.00
CA GLU A 363 11.20 -42.02 -31.22
C GLU A 363 11.86 -41.45 -32.49
N ARG A 364 12.31 -40.19 -32.46
CA ARG A 364 12.96 -39.48 -33.58
C ARG A 364 14.24 -38.77 -33.11
N PRO A 365 15.32 -39.53 -32.82
CA PRO A 365 16.55 -38.97 -32.26
C PRO A 365 17.19 -37.85 -33.08
N GLU A 366 16.98 -37.82 -34.39
CA GLU A 366 17.45 -36.75 -35.27
C GLU A 366 16.76 -35.39 -35.05
N LEU A 367 15.56 -35.38 -34.45
CA LEU A 367 14.81 -34.17 -34.08
C LEU A 367 15.05 -33.74 -32.63
N ARG A 368 15.80 -34.52 -31.84
CA ARG A 368 16.06 -34.25 -30.41
C ARG A 368 16.52 -32.83 -30.13
N ALA A 369 17.49 -32.33 -30.89
CA ALA A 369 18.03 -30.99 -30.67
C ALA A 369 16.98 -29.89 -30.92
N THR A 370 16.11 -30.06 -31.91
CA THR A 370 15.02 -29.14 -32.21
C THR A 370 13.95 -29.18 -31.13
N ALA A 371 13.52 -30.37 -30.72
CA ALA A 371 12.53 -30.56 -29.66
C ALA A 371 13.00 -29.98 -28.31
N MET A 372 14.26 -30.22 -27.93
CA MET A 372 14.82 -29.71 -26.68
C MET A 372 14.98 -28.19 -26.68
N ARG A 373 15.36 -27.58 -27.81
CA ARG A 373 15.40 -26.12 -27.94
C ARG A 373 13.99 -25.52 -27.83
N GLN A 374 13.00 -26.18 -28.42
CA GLN A 374 11.61 -25.73 -28.33
C GLN A 374 11.08 -25.85 -26.90
N LEU A 375 11.41 -26.93 -26.19
CA LEU A 375 11.10 -27.08 -24.77
C LEU A 375 11.70 -25.95 -23.94
N GLU A 376 12.98 -25.60 -24.19
CA GLU A 376 13.64 -24.49 -23.50
C GLU A 376 12.92 -23.15 -23.75
N LYS A 377 12.53 -22.86 -25.00
CA LYS A 377 11.71 -21.67 -25.35
C LYS A 377 10.39 -21.66 -24.57
N ILE A 378 9.65 -22.77 -24.55
CA ILE A 378 8.39 -22.88 -23.80
C ILE A 378 8.62 -22.63 -22.31
N GLN A 379 9.64 -23.23 -21.71
CA GLN A 379 9.95 -23.06 -20.29
C GLN A 379 10.29 -21.61 -19.94
N GLN A 380 11.07 -20.92 -20.79
CA GLN A 380 11.39 -19.51 -20.60
C GLN A 380 10.14 -18.61 -20.70
N LEU A 381 9.28 -18.85 -21.69
CA LEU A 381 8.03 -18.10 -21.87
C LEU A 381 7.06 -18.32 -20.70
N VAL A 382 6.87 -19.58 -20.27
CA VAL A 382 6.00 -19.93 -19.13
C VAL A 382 6.53 -19.30 -17.84
N ASP A 383 7.84 -19.33 -17.60
CA ASP A 383 8.44 -18.71 -16.42
C ASP A 383 8.26 -17.18 -16.43
N ARG A 384 8.47 -16.52 -17.58
CA ARG A 384 8.24 -15.08 -17.75
C ARG A 384 6.76 -14.72 -17.57
N GLN A 385 5.85 -15.48 -18.17
CA GLN A 385 4.40 -15.29 -18.03
C GLN A 385 3.99 -15.38 -16.57
N ARG A 386 4.39 -16.44 -15.87
CA ARG A 386 4.08 -16.65 -14.44
C ARG A 386 4.60 -15.50 -13.58
N LYS A 387 5.85 -15.08 -13.77
CA LYS A 387 6.43 -13.95 -13.02
C LYS A 387 5.70 -12.65 -13.29
N THR A 388 5.34 -12.38 -14.55
CA THR A 388 4.55 -11.22 -14.96
C THR A 388 3.19 -11.22 -14.28
N LYS A 389 2.47 -12.34 -14.32
CA LYS A 389 1.20 -12.53 -13.63
C LYS A 389 1.30 -12.29 -12.12
N ASN A 390 2.34 -12.82 -11.47
CA ASN A 390 2.56 -12.59 -10.03
C ASN A 390 2.74 -11.10 -9.73
N TYR A 391 3.54 -10.39 -10.53
CA TYR A 391 3.78 -8.95 -10.37
C TYR A 391 2.51 -8.13 -10.61
N LYS A 392 1.68 -8.51 -11.58
CA LYS A 392 0.35 -7.91 -11.79
C LYS A 392 -0.55 -8.08 -10.57
N SER A 393 -0.61 -9.29 -10.03
CA SER A 393 -1.38 -9.59 -8.81
C SER A 393 -0.89 -8.75 -7.63
N THR A 394 0.43 -8.68 -7.39
CA THR A 394 1.00 -7.83 -6.32
C THR A 394 0.67 -6.34 -6.49
N ALA A 395 0.62 -5.85 -7.73
CA ALA A 395 0.27 -4.44 -8.01
C ALA A 395 -1.24 -4.16 -7.92
N ASN A 396 -2.07 -5.21 -7.91
CA ASN A 396 -3.48 -5.19 -8.26
C ASN A 396 -3.73 -4.53 -9.63
N PHE A 397 -2.91 -4.90 -10.62
CA PHE A 397 -2.78 -4.16 -11.89
C PHE A 397 -4.08 -4.08 -12.69
N ASP A 398 -4.76 -5.21 -12.88
CA ASP A 398 -5.96 -5.28 -13.71
C ASP A 398 -7.14 -4.54 -13.07
N TYR A 399 -7.27 -4.60 -11.74
CA TYR A 399 -8.26 -3.82 -11.01
C TYR A 399 -8.08 -2.31 -11.21
N TRP A 400 -6.86 -1.79 -10.99
CA TRP A 400 -6.60 -0.35 -11.15
C TRP A 400 -6.75 0.12 -12.60
N LYS A 401 -6.47 -0.77 -13.56
CA LYS A 401 -6.73 -0.52 -14.97
C LYS A 401 -8.23 -0.41 -15.23
N LEU A 402 -9.01 -1.40 -14.79
CA LEU A 402 -10.46 -1.43 -14.89
C LEU A 402 -11.10 -0.21 -14.20
N ARG A 403 -10.60 0.19 -13.01
CA ARG A 403 -11.06 1.39 -12.30
C ARG A 403 -10.86 2.66 -13.10
N CYS A 404 -9.69 2.83 -13.70
CA CYS A 404 -9.48 3.97 -14.60
C CYS A 404 -10.44 3.95 -15.79
N GLU A 405 -10.83 2.78 -16.30
CA GLU A 405 -11.75 2.66 -17.43
C GLU A 405 -13.20 2.98 -17.04
N PHE A 406 -13.74 2.36 -16.00
CA PHE A 406 -15.16 2.54 -15.64
C PHE A 406 -15.46 3.92 -15.05
N GLU A 407 -14.53 4.54 -14.30
CA GLU A 407 -14.72 5.88 -13.73
C GLU A 407 -14.84 6.97 -14.82
N GLN A 408 -14.44 6.66 -16.06
CA GLN A 408 -14.64 7.54 -17.21
C GLN A 408 -16.01 7.37 -17.88
N SER A 409 -16.79 6.35 -17.51
CA SER A 409 -18.10 6.07 -18.08
C SER A 409 -19.12 7.15 -17.69
N ALA A 410 -20.09 7.39 -18.57
CA ALA A 410 -21.14 8.38 -18.30
C ALA A 410 -21.99 8.00 -17.08
N ASP A 411 -22.20 6.70 -16.85
CA ASP A 411 -22.98 6.19 -15.73
C ASP A 411 -22.23 6.32 -14.41
N ALA A 412 -20.93 6.00 -14.34
CA ALA A 412 -20.13 6.19 -13.13
C ALA A 412 -20.05 7.68 -12.72
N ILE A 413 -19.79 8.57 -13.68
CA ILE A 413 -19.76 10.03 -13.43
C ILE A 413 -21.12 10.52 -12.92
N SER A 414 -22.22 10.01 -13.49
CA SER A 414 -23.57 10.35 -13.06
C SER A 414 -23.86 9.82 -11.66
N ALA A 415 -23.49 8.57 -11.38
CA ALA A 415 -23.63 7.94 -10.07
C ALA A 415 -22.91 8.74 -8.98
N ARG A 416 -21.61 9.00 -9.15
CA ARG A 416 -20.78 9.81 -8.24
C ARG A 416 -21.39 11.20 -8.01
N ARG A 417 -21.84 11.86 -9.07
CA ARG A 417 -22.46 13.20 -8.98
C ARG A 417 -23.77 13.18 -8.20
N LEU A 418 -24.65 12.23 -8.48
CA LEU A 418 -25.94 12.11 -7.84
C LEU A 418 -25.80 11.76 -6.35
N CYS A 419 -24.93 10.80 -6.01
CA CYS A 419 -24.63 10.49 -4.60
C CYS A 419 -24.02 11.69 -3.87
N TYR A 420 -23.08 12.41 -4.49
CA TYR A 420 -22.55 13.66 -3.93
C TYR A 420 -23.66 14.69 -3.67
N GLN A 421 -24.56 14.90 -4.64
CA GLN A 421 -25.69 15.81 -4.48
C GLN A 421 -26.65 15.35 -3.38
N GLY A 422 -26.90 14.05 -3.24
CA GLY A 422 -27.68 13.47 -2.14
C GLY A 422 -27.06 13.77 -0.77
N ARG A 423 -25.73 13.59 -0.65
CA ARG A 423 -24.98 13.96 0.55
C ARG A 423 -25.11 15.47 0.86
N GLN A 424 -25.00 16.33 -0.15
CA GLN A 424 -25.18 17.78 0.04
C GLN A 424 -26.61 18.15 0.48
N ALA A 425 -27.63 17.55 -0.11
CA ALA A 425 -29.02 17.77 0.28
C ALA A 425 -29.26 17.39 1.75
N MET A 426 -28.64 16.29 2.21
CA MET A 426 -28.72 15.87 3.61
C MET A 426 -27.93 16.80 4.56
N VAL A 427 -26.69 17.15 4.21
CA VAL A 427 -25.78 17.88 5.11
C VAL A 427 -26.02 19.39 5.10
N GLN A 428 -26.26 20.01 3.95
CA GLN A 428 -26.39 21.46 3.79
C GLN A 428 -27.85 21.92 3.86
N ASP A 429 -28.74 21.22 3.16
CA ASP A 429 -30.14 21.64 3.00
C ASP A 429 -31.08 21.04 4.04
N ALA A 430 -30.61 20.01 4.77
CA ALA A 430 -31.40 19.22 5.72
C ALA A 430 -32.69 18.66 5.08
N ASP A 431 -32.61 18.27 3.80
CA ASP A 431 -33.72 17.76 3.01
C ASP A 431 -33.54 16.25 2.72
N PRO A 432 -34.02 15.37 3.61
CA PRO A 432 -33.87 13.93 3.44
C PRO A 432 -34.72 13.39 2.29
N LEU A 433 -35.80 14.06 1.89
CA LEU A 433 -36.64 13.62 0.76
C LEU A 433 -35.91 13.85 -0.57
N ALA A 434 -35.31 15.03 -0.75
CA ALA A 434 -34.47 15.29 -1.91
C ALA A 434 -33.23 14.39 -1.93
N ALA A 435 -32.61 14.16 -0.77
CA ALA A 435 -31.46 13.26 -0.64
C ALA A 435 -31.82 11.84 -1.08
N LYS A 436 -32.97 11.31 -0.62
CA LYS A 436 -33.49 9.98 -1.02
C LYS A 436 -33.59 9.85 -2.53
N GLU A 437 -34.24 10.81 -3.19
CA GLU A 437 -34.44 10.78 -4.65
C GLU A 437 -33.10 10.80 -5.41
N LEU A 438 -32.13 11.58 -4.92
CA LEU A 438 -30.79 11.67 -5.51
C LEU A 438 -29.99 10.39 -5.33
N TYR A 439 -29.99 9.79 -4.13
CA TYR A 439 -29.35 8.50 -3.88
C TYR A 439 -29.99 7.38 -4.71
N GLN A 440 -31.32 7.32 -4.80
CA GLN A 440 -32.00 6.32 -5.63
C GLN A 440 -31.55 6.39 -7.10
N GLN A 441 -31.47 7.60 -7.67
CA GLN A 441 -30.96 7.79 -9.03
C GLN A 441 -29.47 7.42 -9.15
N GLY A 442 -28.66 7.78 -8.15
CA GLY A 442 -27.23 7.46 -8.12
C GLY A 442 -26.94 5.96 -8.01
N LEU A 443 -27.64 5.26 -7.12
CA LEU A 443 -27.48 3.82 -6.90
C LEU A 443 -28.02 3.00 -8.09
N ALA A 444 -29.08 3.48 -8.76
CA ALA A 444 -29.49 2.91 -10.05
C ALA A 444 -28.40 3.07 -11.13
N LYS A 445 -27.68 4.20 -11.15
CA LYS A 445 -26.54 4.39 -12.05
C LYS A 445 -25.35 3.49 -11.71
N TRP A 446 -25.11 3.23 -10.42
CA TRP A 446 -24.13 2.22 -10.01
C TRP A 446 -24.51 0.81 -10.48
N ARG A 447 -25.80 0.47 -10.51
CA ARG A 447 -26.26 -0.79 -11.13
C ARG A 447 -25.90 -0.86 -12.61
N ASP A 448 -26.16 0.21 -13.37
CA ASP A 448 -25.79 0.28 -14.79
C ASP A 448 -24.26 0.07 -15.00
N VAL A 449 -23.43 0.59 -14.08
CA VAL A 449 -21.97 0.36 -14.10
C VAL A 449 -21.63 -1.11 -13.83
N LEU A 450 -22.22 -1.72 -12.80
CA LEU A 450 -21.98 -3.13 -12.48
C LEU A 450 -22.45 -4.08 -13.60
N ASP A 451 -23.47 -3.69 -14.36
CA ASP A 451 -23.93 -4.42 -15.55
C ASP A 451 -22.97 -4.27 -16.74
N ALA A 452 -22.39 -3.08 -16.92
CA ALA A 452 -21.43 -2.80 -17.99
C ALA A 452 -20.03 -3.38 -17.71
N TYR A 453 -19.68 -3.56 -16.43
CA TYR A 453 -18.39 -4.07 -15.97
C TYR A 453 -18.59 -5.20 -14.94
N PRO A 454 -19.00 -6.41 -15.37
CA PRO A 454 -19.28 -7.53 -14.46
C PRO A 454 -18.10 -7.93 -13.57
N GLU A 455 -16.86 -7.67 -14.00
CA GLU A 455 -15.64 -7.92 -13.23
C GLU A 455 -15.58 -7.14 -11.91
N LEU A 456 -16.38 -6.07 -11.76
CA LEU A 456 -16.49 -5.30 -10.52
C LEU A 456 -17.31 -6.01 -9.42
N GLN A 457 -18.00 -7.10 -9.76
CA GLN A 457 -18.80 -7.88 -8.82
C GLN A 457 -17.98 -8.96 -8.11
N ASP A 458 -16.66 -9.02 -8.35
CA ASP A 458 -15.75 -9.90 -7.63
C ASP A 458 -15.72 -9.53 -6.13
N VAL A 459 -16.05 -10.51 -5.27
CA VAL A 459 -16.16 -10.36 -3.81
C VAL A 459 -14.81 -10.00 -3.19
N ASP A 460 -13.71 -10.40 -3.84
CA ASP A 460 -12.35 -10.06 -3.39
C ASP A 460 -11.89 -8.68 -3.90
N GLY A 461 -12.72 -7.97 -4.68
CA GLY A 461 -12.45 -6.63 -5.22
C GLY A 461 -12.91 -5.50 -4.29
N THR A 462 -12.29 -4.32 -4.41
CA THR A 462 -12.56 -3.17 -3.51
C THR A 462 -13.63 -2.20 -4.00
N THR A 463 -14.18 -2.38 -5.21
CA THR A 463 -15.21 -1.47 -5.75
C THR A 463 -16.55 -1.66 -5.05
N GLY A 464 -16.87 -2.87 -4.58
CA GLY A 464 -18.08 -3.12 -3.80
C GLY A 464 -18.09 -2.34 -2.49
N ASP A 465 -16.95 -2.25 -1.80
CA ASP A 465 -16.79 -1.45 -0.58
C ASP A 465 -17.06 0.05 -0.81
N ASP A 466 -16.54 0.60 -1.92
CA ASP A 466 -16.77 2.01 -2.30
C ASP A 466 -18.26 2.28 -2.58
N ILE A 467 -18.97 1.32 -3.20
CA ILE A 467 -20.41 1.42 -3.45
C ILE A 467 -21.20 1.26 -2.14
N MET A 468 -20.73 0.39 -1.25
CA MET A 468 -21.33 0.15 0.06
C MET A 468 -21.38 1.42 0.91
N GLU A 469 -20.37 2.30 0.83
CA GLU A 469 -20.41 3.62 1.50
C GLU A 469 -21.66 4.41 1.10
N PHE A 470 -22.03 4.43 -0.19
CA PHE A 470 -23.25 5.10 -0.65
C PHE A 470 -24.52 4.39 -0.21
N VAL A 471 -24.49 3.06 -0.06
CA VAL A 471 -25.64 2.29 0.47
C VAL A 471 -25.85 2.63 1.95
N LYS A 472 -24.78 2.69 2.75
CA LYS A 472 -24.83 3.12 4.16
C LYS A 472 -25.37 4.55 4.29
N GLU A 473 -24.90 5.48 3.47
CA GLU A 473 -25.42 6.84 3.46
C GLU A 473 -26.91 6.91 3.09
N TYR A 474 -27.33 6.12 2.09
CA TYR A 474 -28.73 6.04 1.70
C TYR A 474 -29.60 5.46 2.83
N SER A 475 -29.12 4.44 3.56
CA SER A 475 -29.81 3.90 4.73
C SER A 475 -30.03 4.97 5.80
N VAL A 476 -28.99 5.74 6.12
CA VAL A 476 -29.10 6.85 7.08
C VAL A 476 -30.12 7.91 6.63
N VAL A 477 -30.29 8.12 5.32
CA VAL A 477 -31.33 9.02 4.79
C VAL A 477 -32.72 8.43 5.00
N LEU A 478 -32.90 7.13 4.77
CA LEU A 478 -34.17 6.43 4.97
C LEU A 478 -34.59 6.40 6.45
N ASP A 479 -33.64 6.14 7.36
CA ASP A 479 -33.88 6.16 8.81
C ASP A 479 -34.45 7.51 9.29
N LYS A 480 -33.99 8.62 8.70
CA LYS A 480 -34.47 9.96 9.07
C LYS A 480 -35.90 10.26 8.65
N ILE A 481 -36.46 9.46 7.76
CA ILE A 481 -37.84 9.59 7.25
C ILE A 481 -38.70 8.37 7.60
N ASP A 482 -38.22 7.52 8.52
CA ASP A 482 -38.89 6.30 8.97
C ASP A 482 -39.25 5.35 7.79
N GLU A 483 -38.34 5.21 6.82
CA GLU A 483 -38.46 4.27 5.70
C GLU A 483 -37.38 3.18 5.74
N GLU A 484 -37.65 2.05 5.08
CA GLU A 484 -36.73 0.92 4.94
C GLU A 484 -36.21 0.81 3.49
N ILE A 485 -35.10 0.08 3.28
CA ILE A 485 -34.61 -0.23 1.93
C ILE A 485 -35.68 -1.03 1.18
N PRO A 486 -36.15 -0.55 0.01
CA PRO A 486 -37.25 -1.20 -0.69
C PRO A 486 -36.82 -2.55 -1.32
N ASP A 487 -37.77 -3.46 -1.49
CA ASP A 487 -37.49 -4.79 -2.06
C ASP A 487 -36.99 -4.74 -3.51
N ASP A 488 -37.33 -3.69 -4.27
CA ASP A 488 -36.85 -3.46 -5.64
C ASP A 488 -35.51 -2.70 -5.70
N PHE A 489 -34.81 -2.56 -4.57
CA PHE A 489 -33.51 -1.93 -4.50
C PHE A 489 -32.48 -2.63 -5.43
N PRO A 490 -31.85 -1.90 -6.37
CA PRO A 490 -31.06 -2.52 -7.45
C PRO A 490 -29.73 -3.13 -6.99
N LEU A 491 -29.30 -2.89 -5.75
CA LEU A 491 -27.98 -3.27 -5.25
C LEU A 491 -28.04 -4.26 -4.06
N TRP A 492 -29.12 -5.05 -3.92
CA TRP A 492 -29.17 -6.13 -2.93
C TRP A 492 -27.98 -7.10 -3.04
N GLY A 493 -27.51 -7.39 -4.26
CA GLY A 493 -26.31 -8.20 -4.46
C GLY A 493 -25.01 -7.55 -3.98
N VAL A 494 -24.96 -6.21 -3.89
CA VAL A 494 -23.82 -5.52 -3.27
C VAL A 494 -23.87 -5.68 -1.76
N ILE A 495 -25.05 -5.51 -1.14
CA ILE A 495 -25.25 -5.76 0.30
C ILE A 495 -24.85 -7.19 0.65
N GLU A 496 -25.32 -8.17 -0.12
CA GLU A 496 -25.04 -9.59 0.13
C GLU A 496 -23.55 -9.95 0.07
N ASN A 497 -22.78 -9.30 -0.81
CA ASN A 497 -21.39 -9.67 -1.07
C ASN A 497 -20.36 -8.80 -0.34
N PHE A 498 -20.70 -7.55 0.00
CA PHE A 498 -19.73 -6.55 0.47
C PHE A 498 -20.07 -5.95 1.85
N ASP A 499 -21.13 -6.40 2.52
CA ASP A 499 -21.46 -5.96 3.89
C ASP A 499 -20.56 -6.64 4.93
N SER A 500 -19.26 -6.31 4.89
CA SER A 500 -18.24 -6.91 5.76
C SER A 500 -18.44 -6.58 7.25
N GLU A 501 -19.07 -5.45 7.54
CA GLU A 501 -19.38 -4.99 8.91
C GLU A 501 -20.71 -5.55 9.44
N MET A 502 -21.48 -6.26 8.60
CA MET A 502 -22.80 -6.84 8.92
C MET A 502 -23.81 -5.78 9.36
N ASP A 503 -23.73 -4.56 8.80
CA ASP A 503 -24.63 -3.46 9.12
C ASP A 503 -26.07 -3.70 8.63
N PHE A 504 -26.25 -4.60 7.66
CA PHE A 504 -27.52 -4.89 6.98
C PHE A 504 -27.98 -6.35 7.13
N GLU A 505 -27.45 -7.09 8.11
CA GLU A 505 -27.77 -8.51 8.29
C GLU A 505 -29.28 -8.74 8.49
N GLU A 506 -29.94 -7.86 9.27
CA GLU A 506 -31.36 -7.96 9.54
C GLU A 506 -32.18 -7.68 8.27
N GLU A 507 -31.91 -6.57 7.60
CA GLU A 507 -32.56 -6.13 6.36
C GLU A 507 -32.40 -7.18 5.26
N LEU A 508 -31.20 -7.73 5.09
CA LEU A 508 -30.92 -8.79 4.13
C LEU A 508 -31.69 -10.07 4.48
N SER A 509 -31.77 -10.44 5.76
CA SER A 509 -32.53 -11.61 6.19
C SER A 509 -34.03 -11.44 5.93
N GLN A 510 -34.58 -10.26 6.20
CA GLN A 510 -35.98 -9.94 5.96
C GLN A 510 -36.28 -9.92 4.46
N HIS A 511 -35.41 -9.30 3.65
CA HIS A 511 -35.53 -9.30 2.20
C HIS A 511 -35.51 -10.71 1.63
N ARG A 512 -34.55 -11.56 2.05
CA ARG A 512 -34.49 -12.98 1.63
C ARG A 512 -35.78 -13.73 1.97
N ARG A 513 -36.36 -13.52 3.17
CA ARG A 513 -37.64 -14.12 3.57
C ARG A 513 -38.81 -13.64 2.71
N ARG A 514 -38.90 -12.33 2.45
CA ARG A 514 -39.93 -11.74 1.57
C ARG A 514 -39.84 -12.30 0.15
N MET A 515 -38.62 -12.45 -0.37
CA MET A 515 -38.38 -13.00 -1.71
C MET A 515 -38.54 -14.52 -1.80
N SER A 516 -38.29 -15.27 -0.72
CA SER A 516 -38.48 -16.74 -0.66
C SER A 516 -39.93 -17.17 -0.39
N GLY A 517 -40.78 -16.24 0.07
CA GLY A 517 -42.18 -16.53 0.40
C GLY A 517 -42.38 -17.28 1.71
N GLU A 518 -41.40 -17.28 2.62
CA GLU A 518 -41.55 -17.84 3.96
C GLU A 518 -42.41 -16.93 4.86
N ALA A 519 -43.38 -17.52 5.58
CA ALA A 519 -44.34 -16.79 6.38
C ALA A 519 -43.71 -16.21 7.67
N ASP A 520 -44.08 -14.96 7.97
CA ASP A 520 -43.65 -14.21 9.15
C ASP A 520 -44.29 -14.77 10.45
N PRO A 521 -43.50 -15.23 11.45
CA PRO A 521 -44.06 -15.65 12.74
C PRO A 521 -44.57 -14.47 13.59
N ALA A 522 -44.33 -13.22 13.17
CA ALA A 522 -44.76 -12.00 13.88
C ALA A 522 -45.99 -11.31 13.27
N ALA A 523 -46.70 -11.93 12.32
CA ALA A 523 -48.02 -11.44 11.94
C ALA A 523 -49.01 -11.66 13.10
N PRO A 524 -49.66 -10.62 13.66
CA PRO A 524 -50.66 -10.83 14.70
C PRO A 524 -51.81 -11.62 14.08
N GLU A 525 -52.12 -12.79 14.65
CA GLU A 525 -53.31 -13.55 14.30
C GLU A 525 -54.52 -12.61 14.35
N ALA A 526 -55.13 -12.40 13.18
CA ALA A 526 -56.39 -11.70 13.08
C ALA A 526 -57.38 -12.40 14.02
N ALA A 527 -57.82 -11.66 15.03
CA ALA A 527 -58.75 -12.11 16.05
C ALA A 527 -59.96 -12.79 15.38
N SER A 528 -60.11 -14.09 15.64
CA SER A 528 -61.37 -14.77 15.44
C SER A 528 -62.27 -14.41 16.63
N ASP A 529 -63.24 -13.56 16.31
CA ASP A 529 -64.34 -13.18 17.17
C ASP A 529 -65.24 -14.41 17.34
N ASP A 530 -65.25 -15.02 18.52
CA ASP A 530 -66.40 -15.82 18.94
C ASP A 530 -66.68 -15.63 20.44
N SER A 531 -67.85 -15.05 20.67
CA SER A 531 -68.45 -14.71 21.94
C SER A 531 -68.89 -15.95 22.73
N ALA A 532 -68.76 -15.92 24.06
CA ALA A 532 -69.91 -15.96 24.99
C ALA A 532 -69.46 -16.18 26.46
N ALA A 533 -69.99 -15.33 27.35
CA ALA A 533 -70.36 -15.53 28.77
C ALA A 533 -69.37 -16.27 29.71
N ASP A 534 -69.03 -15.77 30.90
CA ASP A 534 -69.97 -15.41 31.96
C ASP A 534 -69.29 -14.60 33.09
N GLU A 535 -70.12 -14.07 33.97
CA GLU A 535 -69.96 -12.96 34.91
C GLU A 535 -68.90 -13.03 36.06
N ALA A 536 -68.58 -11.81 36.53
CA ALA A 536 -68.44 -11.35 37.93
C ALA A 536 -67.11 -11.46 38.70
N GLY A 537 -66.54 -10.28 38.99
CA GLY A 537 -66.22 -9.88 40.39
C GLY A 537 -64.80 -9.35 40.65
N PRO A 538 -64.61 -8.18 41.30
CA PRO A 538 -63.36 -7.38 41.21
C PRO A 538 -62.54 -7.31 42.51
N ALA A 539 -61.27 -6.88 42.42
CA ALA A 539 -60.51 -6.01 43.35
C ALA A 539 -59.04 -5.94 42.89
N GLU A 540 -58.49 -4.76 42.55
CA GLU A 540 -57.65 -3.90 43.43
C GLU A 540 -56.45 -4.64 44.08
N ALA A 541 -55.23 -4.11 44.17
CA ALA A 541 -54.59 -2.89 43.69
C ALA A 541 -53.08 -3.05 43.95
N ALA A 542 -52.28 -2.44 43.08
CA ALA A 542 -51.09 -1.66 43.41
C ALA A 542 -49.90 -2.32 44.12
N LEU A 543 -48.73 -2.22 43.47
CA LEU A 543 -47.43 -2.23 44.13
C LEU A 543 -46.52 -1.23 43.40
N GLU A 544 -46.26 -0.13 44.10
CA GLU A 544 -45.21 0.85 43.82
C GLU A 544 -43.83 0.29 44.20
N GLU A 545 -42.87 0.71 43.38
CA GLU A 545 -41.46 1.03 43.63
C GLU A 545 -40.82 0.75 45.00
N ALA A 546 -39.60 0.21 44.99
CA ALA A 546 -38.38 0.97 45.31
C ALA A 546 -37.11 0.11 45.26
N THR A 547 -36.29 0.40 44.26
CA THR A 547 -34.84 0.64 44.21
C THR A 547 -33.85 0.17 45.32
N SER A 548 -32.63 -0.10 44.79
CA SER A 548 -31.29 0.07 45.38
C SER A 548 -30.76 -1.13 46.18
N ASP A 549 -29.47 -1.46 46.24
CA ASP A 549 -28.23 -0.90 45.70
C ASP A 549 -27.10 -1.93 45.94
N LYS A 550 -26.04 -1.86 45.12
CA LYS A 550 -24.60 -2.03 45.44
C LYS A 550 -23.97 -3.30 46.08
N ALA A 551 -22.94 -3.75 45.36
CA ALA A 551 -21.50 -3.75 45.74
C ALA A 551 -20.77 -5.08 46.06
N ALA A 552 -19.81 -5.40 45.16
CA ALA A 552 -18.36 -5.56 45.36
C ALA A 552 -17.78 -6.67 46.26
N SER A 553 -16.91 -7.49 45.64
CA SER A 553 -15.56 -7.97 46.05
C SER A 553 -15.25 -9.21 45.20
N GLY A 554 -14.04 -9.59 44.78
CA GLY A 554 -12.67 -9.27 45.16
C GLY A 554 -11.81 -10.49 44.76
N GLU A 555 -10.55 -10.24 44.39
CA GLU A 555 -9.52 -11.10 43.79
C GLU A 555 -9.24 -12.47 44.46
N ALA A 556 -8.67 -13.40 43.67
CA ALA A 556 -7.43 -14.12 44.04
C ALA A 556 -6.82 -14.90 42.86
N THR A 557 -5.49 -14.77 42.72
CA THR A 557 -4.54 -15.46 41.85
C THR A 557 -4.12 -16.83 42.39
N THR A 558 -3.61 -17.73 41.53
CA THR A 558 -2.43 -18.62 41.75
C THR A 558 -2.15 -19.50 40.52
N ASP A 559 -0.97 -20.13 40.53
CA ASP A 559 0.01 -20.28 39.47
C ASP A 559 0.26 -21.74 39.03
N GLU A 560 1.02 -21.89 37.93
CA GLU A 560 1.97 -22.97 37.56
C GLU A 560 1.49 -24.39 37.14
N SER A 561 1.81 -24.78 35.88
CA SER A 561 2.92 -25.72 35.54
C SER A 561 2.72 -26.60 34.27
N MET A 562 3.57 -26.33 33.26
CA MET A 562 4.31 -27.19 32.31
C MET A 562 3.77 -28.52 31.73
N THR A 563 3.91 -28.67 30.41
CA THR A 563 4.54 -29.86 29.76
C THR A 563 5.06 -29.53 28.34
N GLU A 564 6.27 -29.98 28.03
CA GLU A 564 6.97 -29.92 26.72
C GLU A 564 6.48 -31.01 25.75
N SER A 565 6.52 -30.73 24.43
CA SER A 565 6.96 -31.69 23.41
C SER A 565 7.30 -31.03 22.07
N ASP A 566 8.48 -31.36 21.55
CA ASP A 566 9.05 -31.07 20.21
C ASP A 566 8.12 -31.33 19.02
N ALA A 567 8.19 -30.48 17.97
CA ALA A 567 8.50 -30.88 16.59
C ALA A 567 8.60 -29.68 15.62
N SER A 568 9.49 -29.84 14.64
CA SER A 568 9.92 -28.96 13.54
C SER A 568 8.86 -28.25 12.68
N GLU A 569 9.13 -27.00 12.28
CA GLU A 569 8.57 -26.32 11.09
C GLU A 569 9.50 -25.16 10.69
N ASN A 570 10.27 -25.28 9.61
CA ASN A 570 10.02 -24.74 8.26
C ASN A 570 9.86 -23.20 8.23
N GLU A 571 10.95 -22.51 7.87
CA GLU A 571 11.02 -21.06 7.70
C GLU A 571 10.10 -20.60 6.56
N SER A 572 8.89 -20.14 6.90
CA SER A 572 8.04 -19.33 6.04
C SER A 572 8.33 -17.85 6.28
N GLN A 573 8.80 -17.17 5.23
CA GLN A 573 8.97 -15.71 5.17
C GLN A 573 7.66 -14.98 5.52
N PRO A 574 7.69 -13.82 6.20
CA PRO A 574 6.47 -13.06 6.48
C PRO A 574 5.87 -12.49 5.19
N LYS A 575 4.57 -12.73 4.98
CA LYS A 575 3.76 -12.03 3.99
C LYS A 575 3.59 -10.57 4.42
N GLU A 576 3.86 -9.62 3.51
CA GLU A 576 3.48 -8.20 3.67
C GLU A 576 1.95 -8.04 3.53
N PRO A 577 1.31 -7.15 4.31
CA PRO A 577 -0.14 -6.98 4.28
C PRO A 577 -0.61 -6.18 3.06
N SER A 578 -1.81 -6.53 2.57
CA SER A 578 -2.52 -5.78 1.54
C SER A 578 -3.07 -4.46 2.10
N ALA A 579 -3.45 -3.56 1.20
CA ALA A 579 -3.72 -2.15 1.46
C ALA A 579 -4.97 -1.81 2.30
N ALA A 580 -5.51 -2.75 3.10
CA ALA A 580 -6.73 -2.55 3.88
C ALA A 580 -6.56 -2.63 5.41
N GLU A 581 -5.40 -3.03 5.96
CA GLU A 581 -5.20 -3.11 7.41
C GLU A 581 -3.91 -2.40 7.83
N ALA A 582 -4.01 -1.12 8.16
CA ALA A 582 -2.95 -0.35 8.78
C ALA A 582 -3.36 0.08 10.19
N ASP A 583 -3.59 -0.89 11.08
CA ASP A 583 -3.78 -0.65 12.52
C ASP A 583 -2.78 -1.43 13.39
N GLY A 584 -1.59 -1.70 12.83
CA GLY A 584 -0.45 -2.24 13.56
C GLY A 584 0.51 -1.15 14.03
N LYS A 585 0.41 -0.74 15.30
CA LYS A 585 1.42 0.10 15.96
C LYS A 585 2.72 -0.71 16.13
N PRO A 586 3.87 -0.32 15.57
CA PRO A 586 5.14 -0.86 16.03
C PRO A 586 5.44 -0.31 17.43
N SER A 587 5.73 -1.19 18.38
CA SER A 587 6.10 -0.81 19.74
C SER A 587 7.49 -0.15 19.76
N VAL A 588 7.73 0.71 20.75
CA VAL A 588 8.98 1.48 20.90
C VAL A 588 10.21 0.57 21.10
N ASP A 589 10.02 -0.67 21.55
CA ASP A 589 11.09 -1.61 21.88
C ASP A 589 11.61 -2.38 20.64
N GLU A 590 10.74 -2.76 19.69
CA GLU A 590 11.17 -3.48 18.46
C GLU A 590 12.07 -2.63 17.55
N ALA A 591 11.85 -1.31 17.49
CA ALA A 591 12.68 -0.40 16.69
C ALA A 591 14.02 -0.05 17.35
N LEU A 592 14.17 -0.28 18.66
CA LEU A 592 15.43 -0.07 19.39
C LEU A 592 16.38 -1.25 19.19
N ASP A 593 15.84 -2.48 19.10
CA ASP A 593 16.64 -3.68 18.81
C ASP A 593 17.14 -3.69 17.35
N GLU A 594 16.33 -3.23 16.39
CA GLU A 594 16.75 -3.13 14.98
C GLU A 594 17.84 -2.05 14.75
N VAL A 595 17.92 -1.04 15.62
CA VAL A 595 18.95 0.02 15.58
C VAL A 595 20.27 -0.41 16.25
N LEU A 596 20.25 -1.46 17.08
CA LEU A 596 21.41 -1.90 17.87
C LEU A 596 22.11 -3.15 17.34
N ASP A 597 21.51 -3.91 16.41
CA ASP A 597 22.00 -5.24 16.02
C ASP A 597 22.54 -5.36 14.56
N GLU A 598 22.91 -4.26 13.89
CA GLU A 598 23.70 -4.37 12.66
C GLU A 598 25.17 -4.70 12.97
N PRO A 599 25.73 -5.85 12.52
CA PRO A 599 27.13 -6.16 12.73
C PRO A 599 28.02 -5.22 11.91
N ALA A 600 29.06 -4.68 12.55
CA ALA A 600 30.10 -3.91 11.90
C ALA A 600 30.76 -4.73 10.77
N GLU A 601 30.64 -4.27 9.52
CA GLU A 601 31.36 -4.82 8.38
C GLU A 601 32.89 -4.77 8.63
N THR A 602 33.47 -5.93 8.91
CA THR A 602 34.91 -6.15 8.80
C THR A 602 35.25 -6.39 7.33
N ALA A 603 35.88 -5.40 6.71
CA ALA A 603 36.55 -5.58 5.41
C ALA A 603 37.73 -6.55 5.57
N ALA A 604 37.58 -7.78 5.06
CA ALA A 604 38.68 -8.69 4.81
C ALA A 604 39.14 -8.53 3.35
N SER A 605 40.40 -8.16 3.20
CA SER A 605 41.16 -8.15 1.96
C SER A 605 41.49 -9.57 1.51
N ASP A 606 41.17 -9.93 0.26
CA ASP A 606 41.83 -11.03 -0.44
C ASP A 606 42.64 -10.46 -1.61
N GLU A 607 43.95 -10.45 -1.42
CA GLU A 607 44.96 -10.52 -2.49
C GLU A 607 45.20 -12.01 -2.79
N GLU A 608 44.77 -12.48 -3.96
CA GLU A 608 45.60 -13.20 -4.96
C GLU A 608 44.89 -13.25 -6.32
#